data_AF-A0A0F3GTQ8-F1
#
_entry.id   AF-A0A0F3GTQ8-F1
#
_cell.length_a   1.000
_cell.length_b   1.000
_cell.length_c   1.000
_cell.angle_alpha   90.00
_cell.angle_beta   90.00
_cell.angle_gamma   90.00
#
_symmetry.space_group_name_H-M   'P 1'
#
loop_
_entity.id
_entity.type
_entity.pdbx_description
1 polymer ?
#
loop_
_entity_poly.entity_id
_entity_poly.type
_entity_poly.pdbx_seq_one_letter_code
_entity_poly.pdbx_strand_id
1 'polypeptide(L)' 'MKKLTREAMDIKEEKKVLKKATEVLIDLLNQVDLKKISAKYLLFDSWFAYPAIIKKVMENNLHVICMLKKMSTIH' A
#
# COMPACT_ATOMS: atom_id res chain seq x y z
N MET A 1 33.15 10.96 -21.58
CA MET A 1 31.89 10.75 -20.84
C MET A 1 31.05 9.72 -21.57
N LYS A 2 30.72 8.59 -20.93
CA LYS A 2 30.00 7.46 -21.56
C LYS A 2 28.51 7.84 -21.69
N LYS A 3 27.96 7.87 -22.91
CA LYS A 3 26.52 8.11 -23.13
C LYS A 3 25.74 6.93 -22.53
N LEU A 4 24.90 7.21 -21.53
CA LEU A 4 23.91 6.25 -21.05
C LEU A 4 22.84 6.08 -22.14
N THR A 5 22.56 4.83 -22.52
CA THR A 5 21.53 4.50 -23.52
C THR A 5 20.13 4.70 -22.92
N ARG A 6 19.12 5.02 -23.77
CA ARG A 6 17.73 5.23 -23.33
C ARG A 6 17.17 4.02 -22.58
N GLU A 7 17.47 2.82 -23.06
CA GLU A 7 17.09 1.56 -22.41
C GLU A 7 17.63 1.44 -20.98
N ALA A 8 18.85 1.93 -20.73
CA ALA A 8 19.43 1.94 -19.39
C ALA A 8 18.83 3.02 -18.47
N MET A 9 18.26 4.10 -19.04
CA MET A 9 17.49 5.08 -18.29
C MET A 9 16.12 4.53 -17.91
N ASP A 10 15.40 3.91 -18.86
CA ASP A 10 14.09 3.30 -18.63
C ASP A 10 14.15 2.20 -17.57
N ILE A 11 15.12 1.28 -17.65
CA ILE A 11 15.31 0.24 -16.61
C ILE A 11 15.60 0.87 -15.24
N LYS A 12 16.32 2.00 -15.22
CA LYS A 12 16.66 2.72 -13.99
C LYS A 12 15.46 3.49 -13.44
N GLU A 13 14.54 3.92 -14.29
CA GLU A 13 13.26 4.52 -13.92
C GLU A 13 12.25 3.46 -13.48
N GLU A 14 12.08 2.36 -14.20
CA GLU A 14 11.25 1.22 -13.81
C GLU A 14 11.64 0.67 -12.43
N LYS A 15 12.94 0.51 -12.16
CA LYS A 15 13.44 0.11 -10.83
C LYS A 15 13.19 1.14 -9.74
N LYS A 16 13.06 2.42 -10.08
CA LYS A 16 12.62 3.48 -9.15
C LYS A 16 11.10 3.48 -8.95
N VAL A 17 10.34 2.95 -9.90
CA VAL A 17 8.87 2.93 -9.93
C VAL A 17 8.26 1.70 -9.26
N LEU A 18 9.07 0.72 -8.85
CA LEU A 18 8.62 -0.41 -8.01
C LEU A 18 8.22 0.09 -6.61
N LYS A 19 6.99 0.59 -6.51
CA LYS A 19 6.34 0.95 -5.24
C LYS A 19 6.05 -0.30 -4.45
N LYS A 20 6.18 -0.20 -3.12
CA LYS A 20 5.76 -1.30 -2.26
C LYS A 20 4.25 -1.50 -2.39
N ALA A 21 3.79 -2.75 -2.29
CA ALA A 21 2.36 -3.07 -2.35
C ALA A 21 1.53 -2.23 -1.37
N THR A 22 2.09 -1.93 -0.19
CA THR A 22 1.46 -1.08 0.83
C THR A 22 1.34 0.39 0.40
N GLU A 23 2.27 0.90 -0.41
CA GLU A 23 2.20 2.27 -0.94
C GLU A 23 1.15 2.35 -2.05
N VAL A 24 1.14 1.35 -2.95
CA VAL A 24 0.13 1.24 -4.01
C VAL A 24 -1.27 1.16 -3.41
N LEU A 25 -1.47 0.40 -2.34
CA LEU A 25 -2.74 0.31 -1.61
C LEU A 25 -3.22 1.70 -1.14
N ILE A 26 -2.35 2.49 -0.52
CA ILE A 26 -2.71 3.83 -0.05
C ILE A 26 -3.03 4.76 -1.23
N ASP A 27 -2.24 4.69 -2.30
CA ASP A 27 -2.50 5.45 -3.52
C ASP A 27 -3.87 5.10 -4.13
N LEU A 28 -4.28 3.83 -4.09
CA LEU A 28 -5.60 3.39 -4.56
C LEU A 28 -6.73 3.94 -3.67
N LEU A 29 -6.57 3.90 -2.34
CA LEU A 29 -7.56 4.46 -1.43
C LEU A 29 -7.72 5.97 -1.62
N ASN A 30 -6.63 6.69 -1.90
CA ASN A 30 -6.64 8.13 -2.14
C ASN A 30 -7.30 8.50 -3.49
N GLN A 31 -7.23 7.62 -4.48
CA GLN A 31 -7.88 7.82 -5.78
C GLN A 31 -9.40 7.62 -5.72
N VAL A 32 -9.89 6.98 -4.66
CA VAL A 32 -11.29 6.64 -4.50
C VAL A 32 -11.98 7.67 -3.61
N ASP A 33 -13.11 8.18 -4.08
CA ASP A 33 -14.00 8.99 -3.25
C ASP A 33 -14.79 8.08 -2.32
N LEU A 34 -14.22 7.82 -1.13
CA LEU A 34 -14.82 6.95 -0.11
C LEU A 34 -16.23 7.40 0.30
N LYS A 35 -16.55 8.69 0.16
CA LYS A 35 -17.89 9.23 0.45
C LYS A 35 -18.93 8.73 -0.54
N LYS A 36 -18.55 8.48 -1.79
CA LYS A 36 -19.45 7.93 -2.82
C LYS A 36 -19.69 6.43 -2.65
N ILE A 37 -18.72 5.71 -2.10
CA ILE A 37 -18.82 4.26 -1.92
C ILE A 37 -19.61 3.91 -0.65
N SER A 38 -19.68 4.82 0.34
CA SER A 38 -20.35 4.58 1.63
C SER A 38 -19.80 3.34 2.38
N ALA A 39 -18.57 2.94 2.06
CA ALA A 39 -17.91 1.83 2.73
C ALA A 39 -17.43 2.27 4.12
N LYS A 40 -17.76 1.49 5.14
CA LYS A 40 -17.31 1.72 6.53
C LYS A 40 -16.11 0.87 6.92
N TYR A 41 -15.96 -0.29 6.28
CA TYR A 41 -14.96 -1.29 6.61
C TYR A 41 -14.14 -1.66 5.38
N LEU A 42 -12.83 -1.75 5.55
CA LEU A 42 -11.88 -2.30 4.60
C LEU A 42 -11.40 -3.66 5.12
N LEU A 43 -11.51 -4.68 4.28
CA LEU A 43 -11.05 -6.03 4.59
C LEU A 43 -9.65 -6.25 4.02
N PHE A 44 -8.71 -6.64 4.87
CA PHE A 44 -7.36 -7.02 4.47
C PHE A 44 -7.04 -8.48 4.74
N ASP A 45 -6.24 -9.06 3.85
CA ASP A 45 -5.54 -10.31 4.15
C ASP A 45 -4.33 -10.07 5.09
N SER A 46 -3.70 -11.15 5.53
CA SER A 46 -2.60 -11.10 6.48
C SER A 46 -1.32 -10.41 6.02
N TRP A 47 -1.15 -10.22 4.71
CA TRP A 47 -0.04 -9.50 4.12
C TRP A 47 -0.11 -7.99 4.35
N PHE A 48 -1.30 -7.44 4.64
CA PHE A 48 -1.49 -6.02 4.93
C PHE A 48 -1.79 -5.74 6.41
N ALA A 49 -1.81 -6.78 7.25
CA ALA A 49 -2.17 -6.75 8.66
C ALA A 49 -1.06 -6.20 9.58
N TYR A 50 -0.30 -5.21 9.11
CA TYR A 50 0.75 -4.56 9.91
C TYR A 50 0.19 -3.32 10.61
N PRO A 51 0.51 -3.08 11.91
CA PRO A 51 -0.03 -1.94 12.66
C PRO A 51 0.16 -0.58 11.99
N ALA A 52 1.33 -0.36 11.36
CA ALA A 52 1.63 0.89 10.66
C ALA A 52 0.72 1.14 9.45
N ILE A 53 0.35 0.08 8.72
CA ILE A 53 -0.54 0.17 7.56
C ILE A 53 -1.97 0.39 8.02
N ILE A 54 -2.43 -0.38 9.02
CA ILE A 54 -3.77 -0.24 9.61
C ILE A 54 -4.00 1.19 10.08
N LYS A 55 -3.05 1.75 10.84
CA LYS A 55 -3.15 3.13 11.34
C LYS A 55 -3.33 4.14 10.21
N LYS A 56 -2.55 4.00 9.13
CA LYS A 56 -2.60 4.90 7.97
C LYS A 56 -3.92 4.81 7.20
N VAL A 57 -4.53 3.63 7.15
CA VAL A 57 -5.87 3.45 6.57
C VAL A 57 -6.95 4.07 7.47
N MET A 58 -6.84 3.93 8.78
CA MET A 58 -7.82 4.50 9.72
C MET A 58 -7.86 6.03 9.70
N GLU A 59 -6.75 6.69 9.34
CA GLU A 59 -6.72 8.15 9.08
C GLU A 59 -7.66 8.58 7.95
N ASN A 60 -8.03 7.66 7.04
CA ASN A 60 -8.98 7.88 5.95
C ASN A 60 -10.44 7.59 6.35
N ASN A 61 -10.74 7.55 7.66
CA ASN A 61 -12.08 7.35 8.21
C ASN A 61 -12.72 5.99 7.82
N LEU A 62 -11.89 4.98 7.60
CA LEU A 62 -12.26 3.58 7.37
C LEU A 62 -11.86 2.72 8.57
N HIS A 63 -12.72 1.79 8.97
CA HIS A 63 -12.35 0.73 9.90
C HIS A 63 -11.70 -0.42 9.15
N VAL A 64 -10.74 -1.11 9.76
CA VAL A 64 -10.03 -2.22 9.13
C VAL A 64 -10.37 -3.52 9.85
N ILE A 65 -10.75 -4.53 9.07
CA ILE A 65 -10.86 -5.92 9.51
C ILE A 65 -9.75 -6.68 8.77
N CYS A 66 -8.94 -7.46 9.47
CA CYS A 66 -7.86 -8.19 8.80
C CYS A 66 -7.56 -9.54 9.45
N MET A 67 -7.09 -10.48 8.63
CA MET A 67 -6.58 -11.75 9.12
C MET A 67 -5.18 -11.53 9.68
N LEU A 68 -4.94 -11.83 10.96
CA LEU A 68 -3.60 -11.76 11.51
C LEU A 68 -2.82 -13.03 11.19
N LYS A 69 -1.57 -12.89 10.74
CA LYS A 69 -0.64 -14.02 10.71
C LYS A 69 -0.19 -14.30 12.14
N LYS A 70 0.02 -15.57 12.48
CA LYS A 70 0.63 -15.95 13.76
C LYS A 70 2.00 -15.28 13.86
N MET A 71 2.19 -14.42 14.86
CA MET A 71 3.44 -13.73 15.15
C MET A 71 3.90 -14.12 16.55
N SER A 72 5.16 -14.48 16.71
CA SER A 72 5.73 -14.94 18.00
C SER A 72 5.92 -13.81 19.01
N THR A 73 5.88 -12.56 18.56
CA THR A 73 6.32 -11.39 19.34
C THR A 73 5.17 -10.54 19.86
N ILE A 74 3.96 -10.70 19.32
CA ILE A 74 2.76 -9.96 19.72
C ILE A 74 1.92 -10.91 20.56
N HIS A 75 1.83 -10.62 21.87
CA HIS A 75 1.08 -11.38 22.87
C HIS A 75 -0.31 -10.76 23.06
#